data_AF-A0A0F4QDV8-F1
#
_entry.id   AF-A0A0F4QDV8-F1
#
_cell.length_a   1.000
_cell.length_b   1.000
_cell.length_c   1.000
_cell.angle_alpha   90.00
_cell.angle_beta   90.00
_cell.angle_gamma   90.00
#
_symmetry.space_group_name_H-M   'P 1'
#
loop_
_entity.id
_entity.type
_entity.pdbx_description
1 polymer ?
#
loop_
_entity_poly.entity_id
_entity_poly.type
_entity_poly.pdbx_seq_one_letter_code
_entity_poly.pdbx_strand_id
1 'polypeptide(L)'
;MTGSDWLGVAGLIVGIAGLAYAVYENRSKARLSDYIRAQNWHIYSKANNANGSVQLALQKYKQAESQTVDLEAFEWLSKADAFGQDVFKDVIRQIQFSEPSFTAQDVERWVKEKRVSEKHAPLFYSLTPANKSLQPTAKAAAE
;
A
#
# COMPACT_ATOMS: atom_id res chain seq x y z
N MET A 1 -43.11 38.42 13.41
CA MET A 1 -42.39 37.13 13.26
C MET A 1 -43.24 36.07 13.93
N THR A 2 -43.82 35.17 13.15
CA THR A 2 -44.61 34.04 13.66
C THR A 2 -43.68 32.87 14.02
N GLY A 3 -44.18 31.87 14.75
CA GLY A 3 -43.38 30.68 15.10
C GLY A 3 -42.83 29.92 13.89
N SER A 4 -43.49 30.00 12.73
CA SER A 4 -43.03 29.43 11.46
C SER A 4 -41.79 30.13 10.90
N ASP A 5 -41.66 31.45 11.11
CA ASP A 5 -40.50 32.23 10.62
C ASP A 5 -39.22 31.83 11.34
N TRP A 6 -39.31 31.61 12.66
CA TRP A 6 -38.19 31.17 13.48
C TRP A 6 -37.71 29.76 13.14
N LEU A 7 -38.64 28.85 12.82
CA LEU A 7 -38.30 27.50 12.34
C LEU A 7 -37.59 27.55 10.99
N GLY A 8 -38.03 28.44 10.08
CA GLY A 8 -37.37 28.65 8.79
C GLY A 8 -35.94 29.17 8.94
N VAL A 9 -35.72 30.16 9.81
CA VAL A 9 -34.39 30.71 10.10
C VAL A 9 -33.47 29.66 10.75
N ALA A 10 -33.98 28.89 11.72
CA ALA A 10 -33.22 27.81 12.34
C ALA A 10 -32.84 26.73 11.31
N GLY A 11 -33.76 26.33 10.43
CA GLY A 11 -33.49 25.38 9.36
C GLY A 11 -32.42 25.88 8.38
N LEU A 12 -32.46 27.17 8.02
CA LEU A 12 -31.46 27.79 7.16
C LEU A 12 -30.06 27.77 7.81
N ILE A 13 -29.97 28.13 9.09
CA ILE A 13 -28.70 28.13 9.83
C ILE A 13 -28.12 26.70 9.90
N VAL A 14 -28.95 25.71 10.24
CA VAL A 14 -28.53 24.30 10.29
C VAL A 14 -28.10 23.81 8.91
N GLY A 15 -28.82 24.19 7.85
CA GLY A 15 -28.47 23.83 6.48
C GLY A 15 -27.11 24.40 6.04
N ILE A 16 -26.86 25.68 6.32
CA ILE A 16 -25.57 26.34 6.03
C ILE A 16 -24.44 25.69 6.83
N ALA A 17 -24.65 25.43 8.13
CA ALA A 17 -23.66 24.78 8.98
C ALA A 17 -23.34 23.36 8.49
N GLY A 18 -24.37 22.59 8.09
CA GLY A 18 -24.20 21.25 7.52
C GLY A 18 -23.42 21.25 6.20
N LEU A 19 -23.70 22.21 5.31
CA LEU A 19 -22.96 22.36 4.06
C LEU A 19 -21.50 22.75 4.32
N ALA A 20 -21.25 23.69 5.22
CA ALA A 20 -19.90 24.09 5.60
C ALA A 20 -19.11 22.91 6.19
N TYR A 21 -19.74 22.13 7.07
CA TYR A 21 -19.14 20.92 7.63
C TYR A 21 -18.84 19.86 6.57
N ALA A 22 -19.76 19.58 5.66
CA ALA A 22 -19.56 18.61 4.58
C ALA A 22 -18.38 19.00 3.67
N VAL A 23 -18.24 20.29 3.34
CA VAL A 23 -17.10 20.80 2.55
C VAL A 23 -15.78 20.63 3.32
N TYR A 24 -15.78 20.94 4.62
CA TYR A 24 -14.61 20.76 5.48
C TYR A 24 -14.19 19.29 5.61
N GLU A 25 -15.15 18.40 5.84
CA GLU A 25 -14.92 16.96 5.97
C GLU A 25 -14.38 16.38 4.66
N ASN A 26 -14.95 16.74 3.51
CA ASN A 26 -14.47 16.28 2.21
C ASN A 26 -13.02 16.71 1.95
N ARG A 27 -12.66 17.96 2.28
CA ARG A 27 -11.27 18.44 2.18
C ARG A 27 -10.33 17.69 3.11
N SER A 28 -10.77 17.40 4.33
CA SER A 28 -9.97 16.66 5.32
C SER A 28 -9.72 15.22 4.88
N LYS A 29 -10.76 14.55 4.34
CA LYS A 29 -10.64 13.20 3.76
C LYS A 29 -9.69 13.16 2.58
N ALA A 30 -9.77 14.12 1.67
CA ALA A 30 -8.86 14.22 0.52
C ALA A 30 -7.39 14.35 0.97
N ARG A 31 -7.11 15.27 1.92
CA ARG A 31 -5.76 15.44 2.48
C ARG A 31 -5.24 14.18 3.16
N LEU A 32 -6.10 13.49 3.92
CA LEU A 32 -5.73 12.26 4.60
C LEU A 32 -5.42 11.14 3.60
N SER A 33 -6.24 10.99 2.56
CA SER A 33 -6.02 10.01 1.49
C SER A 33 -4.70 10.28 0.76
N ASP A 34 -4.42 11.54 0.41
CA ASP A 34 -3.16 11.93 -0.22
C ASP A 34 -1.96 11.65 0.68
N TYR A 35 -2.09 11.93 1.98
CA TYR A 35 -1.04 11.65 2.97
C TYR A 35 -0.78 10.15 3.12
N ILE A 36 -1.82 9.33 3.26
CA ILE A 36 -1.69 7.86 3.37
C ILE A 36 -1.02 7.30 2.12
N ARG A 37 -1.45 7.73 0.92
CA ARG A 37 -0.83 7.32 -0.33
C ARG A 37 0.65 7.68 -0.36
N ALA A 38 1.01 8.93 -0.06
CA ALA A 38 2.40 9.36 -0.01
C ALA A 38 3.23 8.55 1.00
N GLN A 39 2.67 8.28 2.18
CA GLN A 39 3.31 7.50 3.23
C GLN A 39 3.54 6.05 2.79
N ASN A 40 2.57 5.40 2.15
CA ASN A 40 2.70 4.03 1.68
C ASN A 40 3.84 3.90 0.65
N TRP A 41 3.95 4.86 -0.28
CA TRP A 41 5.06 4.88 -1.24
C TRP A 41 6.42 5.16 -0.60
N HIS A 42 6.45 6.01 0.42
CA HIS A 42 7.67 6.24 1.20
C HIS A 42 8.11 4.97 1.93
N ILE A 43 7.17 4.27 2.57
CA ILE A 43 7.44 2.99 3.24
C ILE A 43 7.87 1.94 2.22
N TYR A 44 7.27 1.90 1.02
CA TYR A 44 7.69 1.00 -0.06
C TYR A 44 9.16 1.19 -0.42
N SER A 45 9.59 2.44 -0.63
CA SER A 45 10.99 2.75 -0.93
C SER A 45 11.93 2.30 0.19
N LYS A 46 11.55 2.52 1.45
CA LYS A 46 12.33 2.07 2.61
C LYS A 46 12.39 0.56 2.73
N ALA A 47 11.26 -0.13 2.61
CA ALA A 47 11.17 -1.58 2.68
C ALA A 47 11.97 -2.24 1.55
N ASN A 48 11.88 -1.68 0.34
CA ASN A 48 12.68 -2.09 -0.81
C ASN A 48 14.19 -2.06 -0.52
N ASN A 49 14.68 -0.93 0.01
CA ASN A 49 16.09 -0.74 0.29
C ASN A 49 16.58 -1.59 1.47
N ALA A 50 15.77 -1.70 2.52
CA ALA A 50 16.07 -2.53 3.68
C ALA A 50 16.16 -4.01 3.28
N ASN A 51 15.14 -4.52 2.58
CA ASN A 51 15.11 -5.90 2.12
C ASN A 51 16.26 -6.21 1.15
N GLY A 52 16.52 -5.32 0.19
CA GLY A 52 17.65 -5.46 -0.73
C GLY A 52 19.01 -5.47 -0.02
N SER A 53 19.16 -4.71 1.06
CA SER A 53 20.39 -4.70 1.87
C SER A 53 20.58 -6.01 2.63
N VAL A 54 19.51 -6.60 3.18
CA VAL A 54 19.55 -7.91 3.85
C VAL A 54 19.87 -9.02 2.85
N GLN A 55 19.26 -9.00 1.67
CA GLN A 55 19.55 -9.96 0.61
C GLN A 55 21.01 -9.89 0.15
N LEU A 56 21.54 -8.67 -0.02
CA LEU A 56 22.94 -8.48 -0.37
C LEU A 56 23.87 -8.94 0.77
N ALA A 57 23.51 -8.66 2.02
CA ALA A 57 24.28 -9.12 3.18
C ALA A 57 24.33 -10.65 3.23
N LEU A 58 23.18 -11.33 3.08
CA LEU A 58 23.09 -12.78 3.03
C LEU A 58 23.90 -13.38 1.85
N GLN A 59 23.86 -12.73 0.68
CA GLN A 59 24.65 -13.16 -0.47
C GLN A 59 26.15 -13.04 -0.20
N LYS A 60 26.61 -11.88 0.29
CA LYS A 60 28.02 -11.66 0.66
C LYS A 60 28.47 -12.62 1.74
N TYR A 61 27.60 -12.91 2.70
CA TYR A 61 27.86 -13.85 3.77
C TYR A 61 28.07 -15.28 3.26
N LYS A 62 27.23 -15.73 2.31
CA LYS A 62 27.40 -17.03 1.63
C LYS A 62 28.67 -17.12 0.77
N GLN A 63 29.14 -15.98 0.24
CA GLN A 63 30.32 -15.90 -0.62
C GLN A 63 31.63 -15.70 0.16
N ALA A 64 31.55 -15.33 1.43
CA ALA A 64 32.73 -15.21 2.27
C ALA A 64 33.29 -16.62 2.52
N GLU A 65 34.44 -16.93 1.92
CA GLU A 65 35.21 -18.18 2.13
C GLU A 65 35.81 -18.25 3.54
N SER A 66 34.98 -18.09 4.56
CA SER A 66 35.37 -18.16 5.96
C SER A 66 35.36 -19.63 6.37
N GLN A 67 36.48 -20.14 6.90
CA GLN A 67 36.58 -21.51 7.42
C GLN A 67 35.61 -21.82 8.58
N THR A 68 34.91 -20.79 9.09
CA THR A 68 33.83 -20.88 10.07
C THR A 68 32.71 -19.93 9.66
N VAL A 69 31.74 -20.45 8.92
CA VAL A 69 30.46 -19.77 8.73
C VAL A 69 29.74 -19.80 10.07
N ASP A 70 29.54 -18.65 10.70
CA ASP A 70 28.67 -18.51 11.87
C ASP A 70 27.22 -18.83 11.45
N LEU A 71 26.74 -19.98 11.90
CA LEU A 71 25.41 -20.49 11.56
C LEU A 71 24.30 -19.64 12.20
N GLU A 72 24.55 -19.03 13.35
CA GLU A 72 23.59 -18.17 14.02
C GLU A 72 23.37 -16.88 13.23
N ALA A 73 24.47 -16.25 12.79
CA ALA A 73 24.39 -15.09 11.91
C ALA A 73 23.67 -15.40 10.58
N PHE A 74 23.91 -16.58 10.01
CA PHE A 74 23.21 -17.05 8.81
C PHE A 74 21.70 -17.19 9.03
N GLU A 75 21.31 -17.80 10.15
CA GLU A 75 19.90 -18.03 10.50
C GLU A 75 19.18 -16.69 10.70
N TRP A 76 19.77 -15.75 11.43
CA TRP A 76 19.19 -14.42 11.63
C TRP A 76 19.06 -13.63 10.32
N LEU A 77 20.07 -13.67 9.44
CA LEU A 77 19.99 -13.04 8.13
C LEU A 77 18.90 -13.66 7.25
N SER A 78 18.75 -14.98 7.30
CA SER A 78 17.71 -15.70 6.54
C SER A 78 16.31 -15.36 7.05
N LYS A 79 16.13 -15.29 8.38
CA LYS A 79 14.87 -14.82 8.99
C LYS A 79 14.57 -13.38 8.63
N ALA A 80 15.58 -12.51 8.66
CA ALA A 80 15.42 -11.10 8.31
C ALA A 80 15.01 -10.91 6.84
N ASP A 81 15.54 -11.70 5.91
CA ASP A 81 15.12 -11.69 4.49
C ASP A 81 13.66 -12.15 4.35
N ALA A 82 13.29 -13.25 5.02
CA ALA A 82 11.90 -13.74 4.98
C ALA A 82 10.90 -12.69 5.50
N PHE A 83 11.16 -12.11 6.68
CA PHE A 83 10.32 -11.04 7.23
C PHE A 83 10.34 -9.78 6.35
N GLY A 84 11.51 -9.42 5.80
CA GLY A 84 11.65 -8.28 4.90
C GLY A 84 10.80 -8.44 3.64
N GLN A 85 10.75 -9.63 3.05
CA GLN A 85 9.90 -9.95 1.90
C GLN A 85 8.41 -9.88 2.23
N ASP A 86 8.00 -10.34 3.42
CA ASP A 86 6.60 -10.28 3.83
C ASP A 86 6.14 -8.85 4.09
N VAL A 87 6.93 -8.06 4.83
CA VAL A 87 6.69 -6.62 5.00
C VAL A 87 6.64 -5.91 3.65
N PHE A 88 7.55 -6.24 2.74
CA PHE A 88 7.57 -5.65 1.40
C PHE A 88 6.27 -5.94 0.62
N LYS A 89 5.76 -7.17 0.66
CA LYS A 89 4.48 -7.54 0.02
C LYS A 89 3.29 -6.81 0.65
N ASP A 90 3.26 -6.69 1.97
CA ASP A 90 2.17 -5.99 2.66
C ASP A 90 2.13 -4.50 2.33
N VAL A 91 3.30 -3.88 2.16
CA VAL A 91 3.37 -2.48 1.73
C VAL A 91 2.86 -2.32 0.28
N ILE A 92 3.12 -3.28 -0.61
CA ILE A 92 2.53 -3.28 -1.96
C ILE A 92 0.99 -3.38 -1.88
N ARG A 93 0.44 -4.20 -0.96
CA ARG A 93 -1.01 -4.25 -0.71
C ARG A 93 -1.56 -2.92 -0.18
N GLN A 94 -0.83 -2.25 0.70
CA GLN A 94 -1.23 -0.92 1.17
C GLN A 94 -1.28 0.10 0.02
N ILE A 95 -0.32 0.05 -0.92
CA ILE A 95 -0.37 0.85 -2.14
C ILE A 95 -1.63 0.54 -2.93
N GLN A 96 -1.96 -0.75 -3.13
CA GLN A 96 -3.19 -1.18 -3.81
C GLN A 96 -4.45 -0.55 -3.21
N PHE A 97 -4.56 -0.47 -1.88
CA PHE A 97 -5.73 0.11 -1.22
C PHE A 97 -5.76 1.64 -1.23
N SER A 98 -4.59 2.28 -1.27
CA SER A 98 -4.48 3.75 -1.19
C SER A 98 -4.46 4.47 -2.54
N GLU A 99 -4.16 3.76 -3.63
CA GLU A 99 -4.20 4.33 -4.98
C GLU A 99 -5.65 4.40 -5.50
N PRO A 100 -6.04 5.50 -6.18
CA PRO A 100 -7.38 5.63 -6.75
C PRO A 100 -7.64 4.62 -7.89
N SER A 101 -6.58 4.14 -8.54
CA SER A 101 -6.62 3.07 -9.54
C SER A 101 -5.41 2.15 -9.37
N PHE A 102 -5.61 0.86 -9.64
CA PHE A 102 -4.55 -0.15 -9.56
C PHE A 102 -4.70 -1.14 -10.73
N THR A 103 -4.50 -0.65 -11.95
CA THR A 103 -4.59 -1.44 -13.18
C THR A 103 -3.21 -1.87 -13.70
N ALA A 104 -3.18 -2.75 -14.71
CA ALA A 104 -1.93 -3.10 -15.39
C ALA A 104 -1.26 -1.86 -16.01
N GLN A 105 -2.04 -0.93 -16.58
CA GLN A 105 -1.49 0.31 -17.14
C GLN A 105 -0.87 1.21 -16.07
N ASP A 106 -1.45 1.24 -14.85
CA ASP A 106 -0.86 1.97 -13.73
C ASP A 106 0.50 1.39 -13.34
N VAL A 107 0.61 0.06 -13.30
CA VAL A 107 1.86 -0.65 -13.01
C VAL A 107 2.91 -0.40 -14.10
N GLU A 108 2.54 -0.50 -15.37
CA GLU A 108 3.43 -0.19 -16.51
C GLU A 108 3.96 1.24 -16.43
N ARG A 109 3.07 2.21 -16.12
CA ARG A 109 3.46 3.60 -15.91
C ARG A 109 4.46 3.73 -14.77
N TRP A 110 4.20 3.12 -13.61
CA TRP A 110 5.11 3.20 -12.47
C TRP A 110 6.48 2.54 -12.74
N VAL A 111 6.52 1.49 -13.54
CA VAL A 111 7.78 0.88 -14.00
C VAL A 111 8.53 1.83 -14.93
N LYS A 112 7.84 2.43 -15.91
CA LYS A 112 8.42 3.42 -16.83
C LYS A 112 8.98 4.64 -16.11
N GLU A 113 8.28 5.11 -15.07
CA GLU A 113 8.69 6.21 -14.20
C GLU A 113 9.79 5.82 -13.21
N LYS A 114 10.22 4.55 -13.19
CA LYS A 114 11.20 3.99 -12.23
C LYS A 114 10.75 4.10 -10.76
N ARG A 115 9.45 4.26 -10.52
CA ARG A 115 8.85 4.24 -9.19
C ARG A 115 8.78 2.81 -8.64
N VAL A 116 8.57 1.84 -9.53
CA VAL A 116 8.63 0.40 -9.28
C VAL A 116 9.75 -0.19 -10.11
N SER A 117 10.55 -1.08 -9.53
CA SER A 117 11.60 -1.78 -10.29
C SER A 117 10.97 -2.84 -11.20
N GLU A 118 11.57 -3.10 -12.37
CA GLU A 118 11.13 -4.18 -13.26
C GLU A 118 11.10 -5.55 -12.57
N LYS A 119 12.04 -5.78 -11.63
CA LYS A 119 12.10 -7.00 -10.83
C LYS A 119 10.89 -7.16 -9.90
N HIS A 120 10.32 -6.06 -9.42
CA HIS A 120 9.19 -6.07 -8.50
C HIS A 120 7.84 -5.95 -9.20
N ALA A 121 7.83 -5.54 -10.47
CA ALA A 121 6.61 -5.39 -11.27
C ALA A 121 5.70 -6.64 -11.25
N PRO A 122 6.19 -7.90 -11.32
CA PRO A 122 5.34 -9.08 -11.22
C PRO A 122 4.47 -9.14 -9.95
N LEU A 123 4.97 -8.64 -8.81
CA LEU A 123 4.22 -8.58 -7.56
C LEU A 123 3.08 -7.55 -7.60
N PHE A 124 3.26 -6.48 -8.36
CA PHE A 124 2.19 -5.51 -8.58
C PHE A 124 1.15 -6.06 -9.55
N TYR A 125 1.59 -6.68 -10.66
CA TYR A 125 0.67 -7.28 -11.63
C TYR A 125 -0.22 -8.36 -11.01
N SER A 126 0.30 -9.18 -10.10
CA SER A 126 -0.48 -10.25 -9.44
C SER A 126 -1.63 -9.72 -8.59
N LEU A 127 -1.55 -8.47 -8.15
CA LEU A 127 -2.59 -7.81 -7.34
C LEU A 127 -3.61 -7.04 -8.19
N THR A 128 -3.37 -6.85 -9.49
CA THR A 128 -4.31 -6.17 -10.39
C THR A 128 -5.62 -6.97 -10.56
N PRO A 129 -6.77 -6.31 -10.77
CA PRO A 129 -8.07 -6.98 -10.91
C PRO A 129 -8.12 -8.06 -12.00
N ALA A 130 -7.40 -7.86 -13.11
CA ALA A 130 -7.32 -8.82 -14.22
C ALA A 130 -6.68 -10.17 -13.82
N ASN A 131 -5.84 -10.19 -12.77
CA ASN A 131 -5.26 -11.41 -12.21
C ASN A 131 -6.11 -12.02 -11.08
N LYS A 132 -7.07 -11.29 -10.51
CA LYS A 132 -8.00 -11.83 -9.50
C LYS A 132 -9.06 -12.77 -10.10
N SER A 133 -9.40 -12.62 -11.38
CA SER A 133 -10.38 -13.49 -12.06
C SER A 133 -9.85 -14.89 -12.38
N LEU A 134 -8.55 -15.17 -12.15
CA LEU A 134 -7.92 -16.47 -12.38
C LEU A 134 -7.71 -17.28 -11.10
N GLN A 135 -8.06 -16.73 -9.92
CA GLN A 135 -8.14 -17.55 -8.71
C GLN A 135 -9.51 -18.24 -8.71
N PRO A 136 -9.58 -19.58 -8.73
CA PRO A 136 -10.84 -20.26 -8.55
C PRO A 136 -11.32 -19.90 -7.16
N THR A 137 -12.42 -19.15 -7.09
CA THR A 137 -13.16 -19.00 -5.85
C THR A 137 -13.48 -20.39 -5.35
N ALA A 138 -12.85 -20.81 -4.26
CA ALA A 138 -13.18 -22.01 -3.50
C ALA A 138 -14.58 -21.83 -2.88
N LYS A 139 -15.61 -21.84 -3.73
CA LYS A 139 -17.02 -21.78 -3.37
C LYS A 139 -17.89 -22.17 -4.59
N ALA A 140 -17.66 -23.37 -5.09
CA ALA A 140 -18.59 -24.06 -6.00
C ALA A 140 -18.40 -25.58 -5.85
N ALA A 141 -18.62 -26.09 -4.64
CA ALA A 141 -18.75 -27.51 -4.35
C ALA A 141 -19.58 -27.68 -3.08
N ALA A 142 -20.85 -27.29 -3.17
CA ALA A 142 -21.91 -27.69 -2.26
C ALA A 142 -23.25 -27.28 -2.89
N GLU A 143 -23.70 -28.09 -3.85
CA GLU A 143 -25.11 -28.37 -4.14
C GLU A 143 -25.19 -29.67 -4.94
#